data_AF-A0A522YXD6-F1
#
_entry.id   AF-A0A522YXD6-F1
#
_cell.length_a   1.000
_cell.length_b   1.000
_cell.length_c   1.000
_cell.angle_alpha   90.00
_cell.angle_beta   90.00
_cell.angle_gamma   90.00
#
_symmetry.space_group_name_H-M   'P 1'
#
loop_
_entity.id
_entity.type
_entity.pdbx_description
1 polymer ?
#
loop_
_entity_poly.entity_id
_entity_poly.type
_entity_poly.pdbx_seq_one_letter_code
_entity_poly.pdbx_strand_id
1 'polypeptide(L)'
;MQVKKIGYHKSLVIKDNKKLRLYPDDVLVCVFGNRYATDAYEGEVDGLDNICMLTAAGMIGTLKSKHKEIEDPTLVSFLGFIGDKNGNILNLKEKKFTIHPPIKEMKNLILVLGTGMNAGKTTTARKLIKLLTEAGLSVVACKLTGSVSNRDQDEMRAASPKLTIDFSDYGFPSTYMCDKSELVSLFNAMLSDISKTNPDVIIMEIADGILQRETDMLLKEECVLQNTKGVVLAANDAPSAIYAANRMNNMGYTVIAVSGSITSSPLSTKEFAQHSSIPICSSANAGRELTNTVINFLDNETIGKTLAPKFCIKTI
;
A
#
# COMPACT_ATOMS: atom_id res chain seq x y z
N MET A 1 21.98 7.07 -14.96
CA MET A 1 22.82 6.14 -14.17
C MET A 1 23.54 5.21 -15.12
N GLN A 2 24.71 4.70 -14.75
CA GLN A 2 25.38 3.61 -15.47
C GLN A 2 25.55 2.40 -14.55
N VAL A 3 25.31 1.19 -15.05
CA VAL A 3 25.48 -0.04 -14.28
C VAL A 3 26.97 -0.33 -14.07
N LYS A 4 27.42 -0.38 -12.81
CA LYS A 4 28.81 -0.69 -12.45
C LYS A 4 29.02 -2.17 -12.17
N LYS A 5 28.11 -2.78 -11.41
CA LYS A 5 28.20 -4.19 -11.01
C LYS A 5 26.81 -4.76 -10.79
N ILE A 6 26.54 -5.92 -11.39
CA ILE A 6 25.29 -6.64 -11.17
C ILE A 6 25.32 -7.32 -9.79
N GLY A 7 24.24 -7.13 -9.03
CA GLY A 7 23.96 -7.78 -7.76
C GLY A 7 22.60 -8.46 -7.79
N TYR A 8 21.85 -8.34 -6.69
CA TYR A 8 20.54 -8.97 -6.50
C TYR A 8 19.52 -8.60 -7.59
N HIS A 9 19.38 -7.30 -7.90
CA HIS A 9 18.48 -6.82 -8.95
C HIS A 9 19.12 -6.97 -10.33
N LYS A 10 18.96 -8.15 -10.93
CA LYS A 10 19.51 -8.51 -12.25
C LYS A 10 18.71 -7.95 -13.43
N SER A 11 17.57 -7.31 -13.18
CA SER A 11 16.68 -6.81 -14.21
C SER A 11 15.92 -5.58 -13.72
N LEU A 12 15.64 -4.67 -14.64
CA LEU A 12 14.75 -3.53 -14.44
C LEU A 12 13.35 -3.90 -14.90
N VAL A 13 12.35 -3.72 -14.03
CA VAL A 13 10.94 -3.87 -14.36
C VAL A 13 10.48 -2.55 -14.98
N ILE A 14 9.97 -2.63 -16.20
CA ILE A 14 9.45 -1.49 -16.94
C ILE A 14 7.92 -1.63 -17.09
N LYS A 15 7.32 -0.77 -17.93
CA LYS A 15 5.90 -0.79 -18.24
C LYS A 15 5.41 -2.19 -18.63
N ASP A 16 4.18 -2.50 -18.23
CA ASP A 16 3.50 -3.78 -18.50
C ASP A 16 4.24 -4.99 -17.88
N ASN A 17 4.97 -4.78 -16.78
CA ASN A 17 5.76 -5.80 -16.07
C ASN A 17 6.83 -6.51 -16.91
N LYS A 18 7.23 -5.92 -18.03
CA LYS A 18 8.37 -6.43 -18.81
C LYS A 18 9.65 -6.28 -17.99
N LYS A 19 10.51 -7.29 -18.03
CA LYS A 19 11.80 -7.30 -17.34
C LYS A 19 12.91 -7.14 -18.35
N LEU A 20 13.66 -6.05 -18.25
CA LEU A 20 14.88 -5.84 -19.02
C LEU A 20 16.08 -6.35 -18.23
N ARG A 21 16.82 -7.29 -18.80
CA ARG A 21 18.06 -7.79 -18.20
C ARG A 21 19.08 -6.66 -18.15
N LEU A 22 19.78 -6.53 -17.02
CA LEU A 22 20.85 -5.55 -16.85
C LEU A 22 22.21 -6.20 -17.12
N TYR A 23 23.09 -5.44 -17.77
CA TYR A 23 24.49 -5.74 -18.01
C TYR A 23 25.36 -4.58 -17.50
N PRO A 24 26.64 -4.83 -17.15
CA PRO A 24 27.59 -3.75 -16.91
C PRO A 24 27.60 -2.74 -18.06
N ASP A 25 27.82 -1.47 -17.73
CA ASP A 25 27.86 -0.33 -18.63
C ASP A 25 26.50 0.11 -19.22
N ASP A 26 25.41 -0.62 -18.97
CA ASP A 26 24.06 -0.20 -19.35
C ASP A 26 23.73 1.18 -18.74
N VAL A 27 23.12 2.05 -19.56
CA VAL A 27 22.66 3.37 -19.14
C VAL A 27 21.17 3.34 -18.81
N LEU A 28 20.83 3.73 -17.59
CA LEU A 28 19.48 3.64 -17.05
C LEU A 28 18.96 5.01 -16.61
N VAL A 29 17.65 5.20 -16.81
CA VAL A 29 16.86 6.23 -16.14
C VAL A 29 16.30 5.62 -14.85
N CYS A 30 16.64 6.23 -13.73
CA CYS A 30 16.26 5.79 -12.38
C CYS A 30 15.71 6.98 -11.59
N VAL A 31 15.09 6.69 -10.44
CA VAL A 31 14.59 7.70 -9.51
C VAL A 31 15.27 7.57 -8.15
N PHE A 32 15.75 8.68 -7.60
CA PHE A 32 16.23 8.73 -6.22
C PHE A 32 15.07 8.56 -5.25
N GLY A 33 15.23 7.73 -4.22
CA GLY A 33 14.22 7.61 -3.17
C GLY A 33 14.72 6.85 -1.94
N ASN A 34 14.13 7.17 -0.78
CA ASN A 34 14.37 6.44 0.45
C ASN A 34 13.54 5.15 0.44
N ARG A 35 14.10 4.03 0.90
CA ARG A 35 13.42 2.74 0.97
C ARG A 35 13.41 2.21 2.39
N TYR A 36 12.23 1.82 2.86
CA TYR A 36 12.03 1.01 4.05
C TYR A 36 11.51 -0.37 3.63
N ALA A 37 12.27 -1.43 3.91
CA ALA A 37 11.84 -2.80 3.68
C ALA A 37 12.57 -3.76 4.62
N THR A 38 11.84 -4.35 5.58
CA THR A 38 12.42 -5.20 6.63
C THR A 38 12.96 -6.55 6.13
N ASP A 39 12.53 -7.02 4.97
CA ASP A 39 12.95 -8.26 4.29
C ASP A 39 13.89 -8.01 3.10
N ALA A 40 14.25 -6.75 2.84
CA ALA A 40 15.03 -6.35 1.67
C ALA A 40 16.12 -5.33 2.03
N TYR A 41 16.07 -4.14 1.43
CA TYR A 41 17.03 -3.06 1.64
C TYR A 41 16.37 -1.91 2.39
N GLU A 42 17.11 -1.38 3.36
CA GLU A 42 16.93 0.00 3.82
C GLU A 42 17.92 0.89 3.06
N GLY A 43 17.43 2.00 2.52
CA GLY A 43 18.27 2.94 1.80
C GLY A 43 17.75 4.36 1.89
N GLU A 44 18.65 5.31 1.72
CA GLU A 44 18.37 6.74 1.78
C GLU A 44 19.05 7.47 0.63
N VAL A 45 18.55 8.66 0.30
CA VAL A 45 19.22 9.56 -0.65
C VAL A 45 20.29 10.34 0.10
N ASP A 46 21.53 9.86 0.03
CA ASP A 46 22.69 10.42 0.73
C ASP A 46 23.81 10.73 -0.27
N GLY A 47 23.61 11.80 -1.04
CA GLY A 47 24.53 12.25 -2.08
C GLY A 47 24.46 11.47 -3.39
N LEU A 48 25.53 11.57 -4.18
CA LEU A 48 25.63 11.02 -5.55
C LEU A 48 26.64 9.87 -5.67
N ASP A 49 27.28 9.52 -4.55
CA ASP A 49 28.27 8.45 -4.46
C ASP A 49 27.66 7.18 -3.86
N ASN A 50 28.29 6.03 -4.10
CA ASN A 50 27.89 4.74 -3.52
C ASN A 50 26.42 4.35 -3.76
N ILE A 51 25.89 4.74 -4.92
CA ILE A 51 24.49 4.48 -5.28
C ILE A 51 24.31 3.01 -5.67
N CYS A 52 23.21 2.43 -5.22
CA CYS A 52 22.76 1.11 -5.61
C CYS A 52 21.28 1.12 -6.02
N MET A 53 20.86 0.09 -6.73
CA MET A 53 19.45 -0.16 -6.99
C MET A 53 18.79 -0.67 -5.72
N LEU A 54 17.84 0.12 -5.22
CA LEU A 54 17.01 -0.23 -4.08
C LEU A 54 15.77 -0.99 -4.49
N THR A 55 15.23 -0.85 -5.70
CA THR A 55 14.13 -1.70 -6.18
C THR A 55 14.35 -2.15 -7.61
N ALA A 56 13.67 -3.24 -8.00
CA ALA A 56 13.64 -3.67 -9.40
C ALA A 56 12.89 -2.68 -10.31
N ALA A 57 12.12 -1.72 -9.77
CA ALA A 57 11.43 -0.67 -10.51
C ALA A 57 12.29 0.57 -10.78
N GLY A 58 13.59 0.52 -10.48
CA GLY A 58 14.53 1.60 -10.79
C GLY A 58 14.61 2.70 -9.72
N MET A 59 14.15 2.42 -8.49
CA MET A 59 14.52 3.25 -7.35
C MET A 59 15.98 3.01 -6.98
N ILE A 60 16.70 4.09 -6.72
CA ILE A 60 18.12 4.08 -6.35
C ILE A 60 18.37 4.95 -5.11
N GLY A 61 19.45 4.63 -4.41
CA GLY A 61 19.91 5.38 -3.25
C GLY A 61 21.15 4.72 -2.62
N THR A 62 21.54 5.25 -1.47
CA THR A 62 22.65 4.75 -0.67
C THR A 62 22.15 3.67 0.28
N LEU A 63 22.74 2.48 0.24
CA LEU A 63 22.38 1.38 1.12
C LEU A 63 22.73 1.72 2.57
N LYS A 64 21.77 1.59 3.49
CA LYS A 64 21.99 1.77 4.93
C LYS A 64 22.04 0.44 5.67
N SER A 65 21.08 -0.43 5.40
CA SER A 65 21.05 -1.79 5.94
C SER A 65 20.39 -2.76 4.97
N LYS A 66 20.57 -4.07 5.21
CA LYS A 66 20.08 -5.13 4.34
C LYS A 66 19.66 -6.33 5.18
N HIS A 67 18.54 -6.96 4.82
CA HIS A 67 18.13 -8.23 5.39
C HIS A 67 19.18 -9.33 5.13
N LYS A 68 19.48 -10.17 6.13
CA LYS A 68 20.60 -11.12 6.10
C LYS A 68 20.57 -12.10 4.93
N GLU A 69 19.37 -12.44 4.46
CA GLU A 69 19.17 -13.41 3.37
C GLU A 69 19.25 -12.80 1.97
N ILE A 70 19.41 -11.49 1.87
CA ILE A 70 19.42 -10.78 0.59
C ILE A 70 20.86 -10.56 0.13
N GLU A 71 21.14 -10.81 -1.15
CA GLU A 71 22.45 -10.56 -1.76
C GLU A 71 22.74 -9.05 -1.86
N ASP A 72 24.00 -8.68 -2.12
CA ASP A 72 24.35 -7.27 -2.31
C ASP A 72 23.63 -6.66 -3.52
N PRO A 73 23.23 -5.38 -3.45
CA PRO A 73 22.46 -4.75 -4.51
C PRO A 73 23.31 -4.52 -5.77
N THR A 74 22.63 -4.33 -6.90
CA THR A 74 23.26 -3.86 -8.14
C THR A 74 23.78 -2.44 -7.93
N LEU A 75 25.07 -2.22 -8.19
CA LEU A 75 25.73 -0.93 -8.03
C LEU A 75 25.64 -0.12 -9.32
N VAL A 76 25.38 1.17 -9.18
CA VAL A 76 25.29 2.12 -10.29
C VAL A 76 26.13 3.36 -10.02
N SER A 77 26.64 4.00 -11.07
CA SER A 77 27.30 5.31 -11.00
C SER A 77 26.36 6.41 -11.49
N PHE A 78 26.45 7.57 -10.84
CA PHE A 78 25.75 8.76 -11.27
C PHE A 78 26.36 9.28 -12.58
N LEU A 79 25.49 9.59 -13.55
CA LEU A 79 25.91 10.22 -14.82
C LEU A 79 25.44 11.68 -14.95
N GLY A 80 24.31 12.00 -14.33
CA GLY A 80 23.64 13.29 -14.52
C GLY A 80 22.14 13.19 -14.24
N PHE A 81 21.51 14.36 -14.14
CA PHE A 81 20.07 14.49 -14.04
C PHE A 81 19.43 14.62 -15.41
N ILE A 82 18.17 14.20 -15.52
CA ILE A 82 17.36 14.50 -16.70
C ILE A 82 16.84 15.92 -16.57
N GLY A 83 17.07 16.75 -17.59
CA GLY A 83 16.55 18.10 -17.70
C GLY A 83 15.31 18.20 -18.58
N ASP A 84 14.50 19.24 -18.38
CA ASP A 84 13.52 19.68 -19.38
C ASP A 84 14.20 20.38 -20.57
N LYS A 85 13.39 20.87 -21.52
CA LYS A 85 13.87 21.62 -22.70
C LYS A 85 14.66 22.90 -22.37
N ASN A 86 14.55 23.41 -21.14
CA ASN A 86 15.22 24.60 -20.65
C ASN A 86 16.44 24.26 -19.76
N GLY A 87 16.75 22.97 -19.57
CA GLY A 87 17.83 22.49 -18.72
C GLY A 87 17.48 22.39 -17.24
N ASN A 88 16.23 22.62 -16.82
CA ASN A 88 15.83 22.46 -15.43
C ASN A 88 15.71 20.98 -15.08
N ILE A 89 16.25 20.57 -13.93
CA ILE A 89 16.16 19.19 -13.44
C ILE A 89 14.70 18.77 -13.30
N LEU A 90 14.36 17.59 -13.80
CA LEU A 90 13.02 17.03 -13.66
C LEU A 90 12.82 16.44 -12.26
N ASN A 91 11.87 17.01 -11.51
CA ASN A 91 11.38 16.46 -10.25
C ASN A 91 9.93 15.98 -10.42
N LEU A 92 9.68 14.68 -10.18
CA LEU A 92 8.36 14.08 -10.38
C LEU A 92 7.32 14.61 -9.39
N LYS A 93 7.72 14.82 -8.13
CA LYS A 93 6.84 15.34 -7.09
C LYS A 93 6.44 16.77 -7.40
N GLU A 94 7.38 17.64 -7.78
CA GLU A 94 7.06 19.02 -8.19
C GLU A 94 6.14 19.07 -9.42
N LYS A 95 6.27 18.10 -10.34
CA LYS A 95 5.43 18.05 -11.55
C LYS A 95 4.04 17.49 -11.35
N LYS A 96 3.86 16.57 -10.40
CA LYS A 96 2.61 15.80 -10.25
C LYS A 96 1.85 16.11 -8.99
N PHE A 97 2.53 16.53 -7.92
CA PHE A 97 1.90 16.72 -6.63
C PHE A 97 1.32 18.13 -6.51
N THR A 98 0.02 18.20 -6.31
CA THR A 98 -0.69 19.44 -5.98
C THR A 98 -1.28 19.29 -4.58
N ILE A 99 -1.13 20.32 -3.74
CA ILE A 99 -1.73 20.34 -2.42
C ILE A 99 -3.22 20.62 -2.58
N HIS A 100 -4.05 19.77 -1.98
CA HIS A 100 -5.50 19.95 -1.95
C HIS A 100 -5.96 20.29 -0.53
N PRO A 101 -7.03 21.10 -0.38
CA PRO A 101 -7.68 21.25 0.91
C PRO A 101 -8.27 19.90 1.38
N PRO A 102 -8.45 19.70 2.69
CA PRO A 102 -9.15 18.54 3.20
C PRO A 102 -10.56 18.42 2.61
N ILE A 103 -10.98 17.20 2.27
CA ILE A 103 -12.36 16.94 1.89
C ILE A 103 -13.21 16.83 3.16
N LYS A 104 -14.46 17.29 3.07
CA LYS A 104 -15.39 17.24 4.20
C LYS A 104 -15.60 15.83 4.73
N GLU A 105 -15.91 14.86 3.87
CA GLU A 105 -16.09 13.47 4.26
C GLU A 105 -16.10 12.55 3.03
N MET A 106 -15.35 11.45 3.10
CA MET A 106 -15.46 10.35 2.13
C MET A 106 -16.38 9.27 2.67
N LYS A 107 -17.31 8.80 1.83
CA LYS A 107 -18.13 7.63 2.18
C LYS A 107 -17.31 6.36 2.07
N ASN A 108 -17.43 5.47 3.06
CA ASN A 108 -17.00 4.07 2.98
C ASN A 108 -15.51 3.84 2.65
N LEU A 109 -14.61 4.65 3.22
CA LEU A 109 -13.19 4.35 3.19
C LEU A 109 -12.86 3.24 4.18
N ILE A 110 -12.37 2.12 3.66
CA ILE A 110 -11.87 0.99 4.43
C ILE A 110 -10.35 0.97 4.33
N LEU A 111 -9.69 1.16 5.46
CA LEU A 111 -8.24 1.02 5.53
C LEU A 111 -7.85 -0.44 5.63
N VAL A 112 -6.85 -0.85 4.86
CA VAL A 112 -6.14 -2.12 4.99
C VAL A 112 -4.78 -1.84 5.61
N LEU A 113 -4.66 -2.17 6.88
CA LEU A 113 -3.45 -1.98 7.68
C LEU A 113 -2.81 -3.34 7.95
N GLY A 114 -1.57 -3.37 8.46
CA GLY A 114 -0.98 -4.63 8.87
C GLY A 114 0.04 -4.56 9.97
N THR A 115 0.32 -5.72 10.58
CA THR A 115 1.26 -5.84 11.71
C THR A 115 2.72 -5.66 11.29
N GLY A 116 3.04 -5.91 10.03
CA GLY A 116 4.37 -5.76 9.46
C GLY A 116 4.40 -6.04 7.97
N MET A 117 5.62 -6.12 7.42
CA MET A 117 5.82 -6.51 6.03
C MET A 117 5.39 -7.97 5.82
N ASN A 118 4.81 -8.25 4.65
CA ASN A 118 4.28 -9.57 4.30
C ASN A 118 3.15 -10.11 5.20
N ALA A 119 2.54 -9.28 6.05
CA ALA A 119 1.34 -9.67 6.82
C ALA A 119 0.11 -10.01 5.94
N GLY A 120 0.21 -9.78 4.63
CA GLY A 120 -0.83 -10.10 3.66
C GLY A 120 -1.70 -8.92 3.24
N LYS A 121 -1.30 -7.67 3.53
CA LYS A 121 -2.05 -6.43 3.19
C LYS A 121 -2.54 -6.40 1.75
N THR A 122 -1.63 -6.45 0.76
CA THR A 122 -1.98 -6.42 -0.66
C THR A 122 -2.90 -7.56 -1.07
N THR A 123 -2.67 -8.77 -0.51
CA THR A 123 -3.52 -9.94 -0.79
C THR A 123 -4.93 -9.77 -0.22
N THR A 124 -5.04 -9.24 0.99
CA THR A 124 -6.33 -8.92 1.62
C THR A 124 -7.06 -7.83 0.83
N ALA A 125 -6.36 -6.75 0.48
CA ALA A 125 -6.92 -5.64 -0.29
C ALA A 125 -7.42 -6.11 -1.67
N ARG A 126 -6.59 -6.81 -2.47
CA ARG A 126 -6.99 -7.26 -3.81
C ARG A 126 -8.19 -8.21 -3.79
N LYS A 127 -8.32 -9.05 -2.75
CA LYS A 127 -9.44 -9.98 -2.60
C LYS A 127 -10.74 -9.25 -2.27
N LEU A 128 -10.68 -8.29 -1.35
CA LEU A 128 -11.80 -7.39 -1.07
C LEU A 128 -12.23 -6.64 -2.33
N ILE A 129 -11.27 -6.00 -3.03
CA ILE A 129 -11.56 -5.26 -4.27
C ILE A 129 -12.28 -6.15 -5.28
N LYS A 130 -11.75 -7.36 -5.52
CA LYS A 130 -12.29 -8.30 -6.51
C LYS A 130 -13.72 -8.70 -6.19
N LEU A 131 -13.99 -9.12 -4.96
CA LEU A 131 -15.31 -9.63 -4.59
C LEU A 131 -16.34 -8.51 -4.41
N LEU A 132 -15.96 -7.33 -3.90
CA LEU A 132 -16.85 -6.16 -3.85
C LEU A 132 -17.23 -5.70 -5.27
N THR A 133 -16.27 -5.71 -6.20
CA THR A 133 -16.55 -5.43 -7.62
C THR A 133 -17.50 -6.47 -8.22
N GLU A 134 -17.29 -7.77 -7.94
CA GLU A 134 -18.21 -8.84 -8.38
C GLU A 134 -19.59 -8.77 -7.73
N ALA A 135 -19.70 -8.16 -6.55
CA ALA A 135 -20.96 -7.87 -5.88
C ALA A 135 -21.73 -6.69 -6.51
N GLY A 136 -21.11 -6.00 -7.50
CA GLY A 136 -21.71 -4.89 -8.24
C GLY A 136 -21.35 -3.51 -7.70
N LEU A 137 -20.42 -3.41 -6.74
CA LEU A 137 -19.98 -2.14 -6.18
C LEU A 137 -18.94 -1.46 -7.06
N SER A 138 -19.05 -0.13 -7.16
CA SER A 138 -18.05 0.74 -7.74
C SER A 138 -16.90 0.94 -6.74
N VAL A 139 -15.90 0.06 -6.82
CA VAL A 139 -14.74 0.07 -5.90
C VAL A 139 -13.60 0.92 -6.44
N VAL A 140 -12.98 1.72 -5.59
CA VAL A 140 -11.67 2.35 -5.87
C VAL A 140 -10.61 1.70 -5.00
N ALA A 141 -9.50 1.32 -5.62
CA ALA A 141 -8.35 0.74 -4.95
C ALA A 141 -7.24 1.79 -4.84
N CYS A 142 -6.64 1.92 -3.66
CA CYS A 142 -5.51 2.82 -3.51
C CYS A 142 -4.47 2.33 -2.51
N LYS A 143 -3.22 2.78 -2.73
CA LYS A 143 -2.10 2.54 -1.82
C LYS A 143 -1.45 3.87 -1.45
N LEU A 144 -1.60 4.28 -0.19
CA LEU A 144 -1.21 5.61 0.28
C LEU A 144 0.29 5.76 0.52
N THR A 145 0.95 4.68 0.95
CA THR A 145 2.35 4.70 1.35
C THR A 145 3.09 3.49 0.83
N GLY A 146 4.41 3.58 0.75
CA GLY A 146 5.29 2.49 0.33
C GLY A 146 6.50 3.01 -0.45
N SER A 147 7.14 2.13 -1.20
CA SER A 147 8.22 2.44 -2.13
C SER A 147 7.86 1.91 -3.51
N VAL A 148 8.22 2.63 -4.58
CA VAL A 148 7.79 2.28 -5.94
C VAL A 148 8.16 0.84 -6.30
N SER A 149 7.11 0.11 -6.67
CA SER A 149 7.14 -1.27 -7.14
C SER A 149 5.86 -1.50 -7.92
N ASN A 150 5.97 -2.10 -9.10
CA ASN A 150 4.80 -2.38 -9.92
C ASN A 150 3.85 -3.40 -9.26
N ARG A 151 4.37 -4.23 -8.35
CA ARG A 151 3.67 -5.41 -7.80
C ARG A 151 2.29 -5.08 -7.22
N ASP A 152 2.22 -4.17 -6.26
CA ASP A 152 0.98 -3.98 -5.49
C ASP A 152 -0.10 -3.27 -6.32
N GLN A 153 0.29 -2.27 -7.10
CA GLN A 153 -0.62 -1.55 -7.99
C GLN A 153 -1.18 -2.50 -9.06
N ASP A 154 -0.37 -3.40 -9.61
CA ASP A 154 -0.82 -4.37 -10.62
C ASP A 154 -1.74 -5.44 -10.03
N GLU A 155 -1.46 -5.94 -8.82
CA GLU A 155 -2.35 -6.87 -8.10
C GLU A 155 -3.72 -6.23 -7.80
N MET A 156 -3.73 -4.95 -7.40
CA MET A 156 -4.97 -4.21 -7.18
C MET A 156 -5.71 -3.94 -8.50
N ARG A 157 -5.00 -3.57 -9.57
CA ARG A 157 -5.60 -3.32 -10.90
C ARG A 157 -6.20 -4.60 -11.50
N ALA A 158 -5.54 -5.75 -11.32
CA ALA A 158 -6.05 -7.05 -11.76
C ALA A 158 -7.38 -7.44 -11.08
N ALA A 159 -7.66 -6.89 -9.90
CA ALA A 159 -8.94 -7.06 -9.21
C ALA A 159 -10.11 -6.26 -9.85
N SER A 160 -9.85 -5.54 -10.94
CA SER A 160 -10.82 -4.77 -11.75
C SER A 160 -11.58 -3.66 -11.01
N PRO A 161 -10.94 -2.87 -10.11
CA PRO A 161 -11.60 -1.69 -9.54
C PRO A 161 -11.92 -0.67 -10.65
N LYS A 162 -12.83 0.26 -10.35
CA LYS A 162 -13.13 1.41 -11.23
C LYS A 162 -11.91 2.31 -11.44
N LEU A 163 -11.08 2.45 -10.42
CA LEU A 163 -9.84 3.21 -10.44
C LEU A 163 -8.82 2.55 -9.50
N THR A 164 -7.55 2.55 -9.92
CA THR A 164 -6.41 2.22 -9.06
C THR A 164 -5.46 3.41 -9.06
N ILE A 165 -5.16 3.95 -7.87
CA ILE A 165 -4.15 5.01 -7.70
C ILE A 165 -3.16 4.66 -6.58
N ASP A 166 -1.94 5.13 -6.67
CA ASP A 166 -0.98 5.05 -5.57
C ASP A 166 -0.19 6.35 -5.38
N PHE A 167 0.61 6.41 -4.31
CA PHE A 167 1.49 7.55 -4.01
C PHE A 167 2.42 7.95 -5.18
N SER A 168 2.78 7.01 -6.06
CA SER A 168 3.68 7.27 -7.18
C SER A 168 3.00 8.02 -8.33
N ASP A 169 1.67 7.94 -8.42
CA ASP A 169 0.87 8.79 -9.30
C ASP A 169 1.00 10.28 -8.94
N TYR A 170 1.35 10.58 -7.68
CA TYR A 170 1.63 11.94 -7.17
C TYR A 170 3.13 12.28 -7.20
N GLY A 171 3.94 11.46 -7.87
CA GLY A 171 5.37 11.71 -8.06
C GLY A 171 6.27 11.34 -6.89
N PHE A 172 5.73 10.68 -5.86
CA PHE A 172 6.53 10.18 -4.75
C PHE A 172 7.24 8.87 -5.16
N PRO A 173 8.58 8.80 -5.12
CA PRO A 173 9.27 7.53 -5.30
C PRO A 173 9.02 6.60 -4.10
N SER A 174 8.87 7.18 -2.91
CA SER A 174 8.56 6.49 -1.68
C SER A 174 7.96 7.50 -0.71
N THR A 175 7.23 6.99 0.28
CA THR A 175 6.75 7.80 1.41
C THR A 175 7.65 7.65 2.64
N TYR A 176 8.68 6.81 2.61
CA TYR A 176 9.61 6.67 3.74
C TYR A 176 10.40 7.98 3.97
N MET A 177 10.46 8.41 5.23
CA MET A 177 11.00 9.69 5.69
C MET A 177 10.23 10.94 5.26
N CYS A 178 9.05 10.80 4.65
CA CYS A 178 8.16 11.96 4.49
C CYS A 178 7.79 12.52 5.87
N ASP A 179 7.65 13.83 5.94
CA ASP A 179 7.12 14.45 7.15
C ASP A 179 5.59 14.30 7.22
N LYS A 180 5.05 14.60 8.40
CA LYS A 180 3.62 14.50 8.69
C LYS A 180 2.77 15.35 7.73
N SER A 181 3.23 16.56 7.41
CA SER A 181 2.48 17.49 6.56
C SER A 181 2.42 16.99 5.11
N GLU A 182 3.50 16.38 4.63
CA GLU A 182 3.56 15.76 3.31
C GLU A 182 2.61 14.56 3.21
N LEU A 183 2.60 13.69 4.23
CA LEU A 183 1.73 12.52 4.28
C LEU A 183 0.24 12.91 4.32
N VAL A 184 -0.13 13.89 5.15
CA VAL A 184 -1.50 14.42 5.21
C VAL A 184 -1.90 15.09 3.90
N SER A 185 -0.99 15.85 3.28
CA SER A 185 -1.26 16.49 1.99
C SER A 185 -1.44 15.46 0.87
N LEU A 186 -0.66 14.38 0.88
CA LEU A 186 -0.82 13.26 -0.05
C LEU A 186 -2.16 12.54 0.16
N PHE A 187 -2.53 12.26 1.40
CA PHE A 187 -3.83 11.68 1.75
C PHE A 187 -4.98 12.54 1.21
N ASN A 188 -4.97 13.85 1.47
CA ASN A 188 -6.00 14.78 0.99
C ASN A 188 -6.05 14.87 -0.54
N ALA A 189 -4.89 14.91 -1.21
CA ALA A 189 -4.80 14.91 -2.66
C ALA A 189 -5.41 13.63 -3.26
N MET A 190 -5.05 12.47 -2.70
CA MET A 190 -5.60 11.18 -3.10
C MET A 190 -7.11 11.12 -2.93
N LEU A 191 -7.63 11.49 -1.76
CA LEU A 191 -9.08 11.53 -1.56
C LEU A 191 -9.76 12.49 -2.53
N SER A 192 -9.13 13.63 -2.86
CA SER A 192 -9.69 14.65 -3.75
C SER A 192 -9.91 14.11 -5.14
N ASP A 193 -8.92 13.39 -5.67
CA ASP A 193 -9.03 12.73 -6.95
C ASP A 193 -10.00 11.55 -6.92
N ILE A 194 -10.01 10.76 -5.84
CA ILE A 194 -10.97 9.65 -5.68
C ILE A 194 -12.41 10.16 -5.68
N SER A 195 -12.69 11.28 -4.99
CA SER A 195 -14.03 11.85 -4.86
C SER A 195 -14.69 12.15 -6.21
N LYS A 196 -13.90 12.53 -7.22
CA LYS A 196 -14.36 12.81 -8.59
C LYS A 196 -14.95 11.59 -9.28
N THR A 197 -14.63 10.38 -8.79
CA THR A 197 -15.16 9.13 -9.34
C THR A 197 -16.46 8.66 -8.68
N ASN A 198 -16.89 9.30 -7.58
CA ASN A 198 -18.06 8.92 -6.78
C ASN A 198 -18.18 7.40 -6.54
N PRO A 199 -17.21 6.79 -5.83
CA PRO A 199 -17.22 5.35 -5.58
C PRO A 199 -18.20 4.94 -4.48
N ASP A 200 -18.64 3.68 -4.51
CA ASP A 200 -19.46 3.10 -3.44
C ASP A 200 -18.58 2.74 -2.22
N VAL A 201 -17.35 2.28 -2.47
CA VAL A 201 -16.38 1.86 -1.44
C VAL A 201 -14.95 2.20 -1.90
N ILE A 202 -14.11 2.60 -0.96
CA ILE A 202 -12.68 2.82 -1.18
C ILE A 202 -11.90 1.82 -0.34
N ILE A 203 -11.02 1.05 -0.96
CA ILE A 203 -10.08 0.17 -0.27
C ILE A 203 -8.71 0.84 -0.34
N MET A 204 -8.21 1.30 0.82
CA MET A 204 -6.93 2.01 0.92
C MET A 204 -5.93 1.20 1.75
N GLU A 205 -4.87 0.72 1.12
CA GLU A 205 -3.74 0.13 1.82
C GLU A 205 -2.78 1.21 2.33
N ILE A 206 -2.35 1.10 3.60
CA ILE A 206 -1.23 1.86 4.15
C ILE A 206 -0.10 0.87 4.47
N ALA A 207 1.07 1.11 3.87
CA ALA A 207 2.31 0.41 4.17
C ALA A 207 3.20 1.22 5.14
N ASP A 208 4.05 0.59 5.95
CA ASP A 208 4.20 -0.85 6.11
C ASP A 208 3.41 -1.39 7.31
N GLY A 209 4.07 -1.63 8.45
CA GLY A 209 3.42 -2.06 9.67
C GLY A 209 2.84 -0.89 10.46
N ILE A 210 1.85 -1.13 11.33
CA ILE A 210 1.22 -0.09 12.17
C ILE A 210 2.18 0.63 13.13
N LEU A 211 3.39 0.10 13.34
CA LEU A 211 4.46 0.70 14.14
C LEU A 211 5.50 1.44 13.30
N GLN A 212 5.42 1.32 11.98
CA GLN A 212 6.29 2.02 11.07
C GLN A 212 6.00 3.53 11.16
N ARG A 213 7.05 4.35 11.17
CA ARG A 213 7.01 5.79 11.51
C ARG A 213 5.90 6.54 10.77
N GLU A 214 5.86 6.45 9.44
CA GLU A 214 4.91 7.19 8.62
C GLU A 214 3.48 6.65 8.75
N THR A 215 3.32 5.34 8.95
CA THR A 215 2.02 4.74 9.25
C THR A 215 1.49 5.25 10.59
N ASP A 216 2.32 5.23 11.64
CA ASP A 216 1.96 5.74 12.97
C ASP A 216 1.63 7.24 12.96
N MET A 217 2.38 8.03 12.18
CA MET A 217 2.06 9.45 11.96
C MET A 217 0.69 9.65 11.35
N LEU A 218 0.38 8.96 10.25
CA LEU A 218 -0.91 9.06 9.57
C LEU A 218 -2.08 8.65 10.46
N LEU A 219 -1.96 7.53 11.17
CA LEU A 219 -3.06 6.99 11.98
C LEU A 219 -3.43 7.89 13.17
N LYS A 220 -2.51 8.76 13.62
CA LYS A 220 -2.76 9.73 14.70
C LYS A 220 -3.45 11.01 14.23
N GLU A 221 -3.57 11.24 12.93
CA GLU A 221 -4.17 12.45 12.41
C GLU A 221 -5.69 12.33 12.35
N GLU A 222 -6.37 13.31 12.95
CA GLU A 222 -7.84 13.36 13.03
C GLU A 222 -8.50 13.27 11.65
N CYS A 223 -7.91 13.88 10.62
CA CYS A 223 -8.45 13.83 9.27
C CYS A 223 -8.46 12.41 8.66
N VAL A 224 -7.51 11.55 9.05
CA VAL A 224 -7.45 10.14 8.62
C VAL A 224 -8.51 9.34 9.37
N LEU A 225 -8.62 9.55 10.68
CA LEU A 225 -9.62 8.90 11.52
C LEU A 225 -11.04 9.23 11.04
N GLN A 226 -11.37 10.51 10.88
CA GLN A 226 -12.71 10.99 10.48
C GLN A 226 -13.15 10.47 9.11
N ASN A 227 -12.21 10.32 8.17
CA ASN A 227 -12.53 9.79 6.84
C ASN A 227 -12.59 8.26 6.82
N THR A 228 -12.10 7.56 7.85
CA THR A 228 -12.05 6.09 7.88
C THR A 228 -13.32 5.51 8.46
N LYS A 229 -14.09 4.81 7.62
CA LYS A 229 -15.30 4.09 8.06
C LYS A 229 -14.96 2.86 8.88
N GLY A 230 -13.88 2.16 8.54
CA GLY A 230 -13.36 1.04 9.35
C GLY A 230 -12.07 0.44 8.81
N VAL A 231 -11.52 -0.50 9.56
CA VAL A 231 -10.19 -1.08 9.34
C VAL A 231 -10.28 -2.59 9.17
N VAL A 232 -9.60 -3.12 8.15
CA VAL A 232 -9.25 -4.54 8.04
C VAL A 232 -7.77 -4.70 8.35
N LEU A 233 -7.45 -5.51 9.35
CA LEU A 233 -6.08 -5.76 9.78
C LEU A 233 -5.53 -7.03 9.15
N ALA A 234 -4.47 -6.92 8.35
CA ALA A 234 -3.68 -8.06 7.90
C ALA A 234 -2.57 -8.36 8.92
N ALA A 235 -2.60 -9.54 9.54
CA ALA A 235 -1.68 -9.87 10.63
C ALA A 235 -0.81 -11.10 10.33
N ASN A 236 0.39 -11.12 10.93
CA ASN A 236 1.34 -12.22 10.81
C ASN A 236 0.98 -13.42 11.69
N ASP A 237 0.59 -13.15 12.93
CA ASP A 237 0.33 -14.13 14.00
C ASP A 237 -0.70 -13.58 15.01
N ALA A 238 -1.14 -14.42 15.95
CA ALA A 238 -2.17 -14.04 16.93
C ALA A 238 -1.74 -12.93 17.89
N PRO A 239 -0.56 -12.95 18.53
CA PRO A 239 -0.12 -11.86 19.41
C PRO A 239 -0.05 -10.50 18.71
N SER A 240 0.53 -10.45 17.50
CA SER A 240 0.62 -9.21 16.72
C SER A 240 -0.76 -8.71 16.29
N ALA A 241 -1.69 -9.61 15.93
CA ALA A 241 -3.07 -9.26 15.63
C ALA A 241 -3.81 -8.66 16.83
N ILE A 242 -3.68 -9.27 18.02
CA ILE A 242 -4.30 -8.78 19.26
C ILE A 242 -3.77 -7.39 19.61
N TYR A 243 -2.44 -7.22 19.55
CA TYR A 243 -1.81 -5.92 19.78
C TYR A 243 -2.32 -4.86 18.80
N ALA A 244 -2.34 -5.19 17.51
CA ALA A 244 -2.80 -4.28 16.46
C ALA A 244 -4.26 -3.88 16.63
N ALA A 245 -5.14 -4.85 16.88
CA ALA A 245 -6.55 -4.62 17.11
C ALA A 245 -6.80 -3.69 18.30
N ASN A 246 -6.16 -3.97 19.44
CA ASN A 246 -6.28 -3.14 20.63
C ASN A 246 -5.74 -1.73 20.39
N ARG A 247 -4.60 -1.60 19.69
CA ARG A 247 -4.03 -0.29 19.34
C ARG A 247 -4.99 0.53 18.48
N MET A 248 -5.57 -0.08 17.44
CA MET A 248 -6.50 0.62 16.55
C MET A 248 -7.77 1.07 17.29
N ASN A 249 -8.35 0.18 18.12
CA ASN A 249 -9.51 0.52 18.95
C ASN A 249 -9.18 1.67 19.93
N ASN A 250 -8.01 1.64 20.58
CA ASN A 250 -7.57 2.71 21.49
C ASN A 250 -7.33 4.05 20.77
N MET A 251 -7.07 4.02 19.46
CA MET A 251 -6.95 5.20 18.61
C MET A 251 -8.29 5.65 18.02
N GLY A 252 -9.40 5.00 18.38
CA GLY A 252 -10.75 5.33 17.92
C GLY A 252 -11.17 4.68 16.59
N TYR A 253 -10.31 3.87 15.96
CA TYR A 253 -10.67 3.14 14.75
C TYR A 253 -11.54 1.93 15.06
N THR A 254 -12.50 1.65 14.19
CA THR A 254 -13.30 0.42 14.25
C THR A 254 -12.63 -0.68 13.44
N VAL A 255 -12.14 -1.73 14.10
CA VAL A 255 -11.60 -2.92 13.42
C VAL A 255 -12.75 -3.85 13.02
N ILE A 256 -12.95 -4.00 11.72
CA ILE A 256 -14.02 -4.82 11.11
C ILE A 256 -13.66 -6.31 11.16
N ALA A 257 -12.42 -6.62 10.81
CA ALA A 257 -11.93 -8.00 10.74
C ALA A 257 -10.40 -8.06 10.79
N VAL A 258 -9.88 -9.21 11.22
CA VAL A 258 -8.49 -9.63 11.05
C VAL A 258 -8.40 -10.65 9.92
N SER A 259 -7.38 -10.53 9.08
CA SER A 259 -7.05 -11.43 7.98
C SER A 259 -5.53 -11.51 7.82
N GLY A 260 -5.05 -11.94 6.64
CA GLY A 260 -3.63 -12.00 6.34
C GLY A 260 -3.00 -13.36 6.63
N SER A 261 -1.67 -13.40 6.79
CA SER A 261 -0.94 -14.67 6.89
C SER A 261 -1.27 -15.48 8.14
N ILE A 262 -1.76 -14.84 9.21
CA ILE A 262 -2.31 -15.52 10.40
C ILE A 262 -3.35 -16.59 10.02
N THR A 263 -4.14 -16.34 8.97
CA THR A 263 -5.22 -17.24 8.54
C THR A 263 -4.72 -18.49 7.81
N SER A 264 -3.42 -18.57 7.50
CA SER A 264 -2.76 -19.78 7.01
C SER A 264 -2.50 -20.81 8.13
N SER A 265 -2.59 -20.39 9.39
CA SER A 265 -2.39 -21.25 10.57
C SER A 265 -3.71 -21.42 11.32
N PRO A 266 -4.33 -22.62 11.29
CA PRO A 266 -5.54 -22.89 12.07
C PRO A 266 -5.34 -22.69 13.58
N LEU A 267 -4.14 -22.99 14.10
CA LEU A 267 -3.80 -22.79 15.50
C LEU A 267 -3.75 -21.30 15.86
N SER A 268 -3.04 -20.48 15.07
CA SER A 268 -2.97 -19.05 15.31
C SER A 268 -4.33 -18.37 15.14
N THR A 269 -5.16 -18.87 14.21
CA THR A 269 -6.54 -18.39 14.06
C THR A 269 -7.36 -18.66 15.33
N LYS A 270 -7.24 -19.86 15.90
CA LYS A 270 -7.91 -20.25 17.15
C LYS A 270 -7.41 -19.44 18.35
N GLU A 271 -6.10 -19.24 18.47
CA GLU A 271 -5.48 -18.43 19.53
C GLU A 271 -6.01 -17.00 19.51
N PHE A 272 -6.10 -16.38 18.32
CA PHE A 272 -6.68 -15.05 18.19
C PHE A 272 -8.16 -15.02 18.60
N ALA A 273 -8.97 -15.96 18.09
CA ALA A 273 -10.40 -16.05 18.39
C ALA A 273 -10.70 -16.32 19.88
N GLN A 274 -9.77 -16.91 20.63
CA GLN A 274 -9.89 -17.10 22.08
C GLN A 274 -9.67 -15.82 22.89
N HIS A 275 -8.99 -14.81 22.31
CA HIS A 275 -8.57 -13.59 23.01
C HIS A 275 -9.16 -12.31 22.41
N SER A 276 -9.93 -12.42 21.31
CA SER A 276 -10.56 -11.29 20.65
C SER A 276 -11.95 -11.67 20.13
N SER A 277 -12.90 -10.76 20.23
CA SER A 277 -14.23 -10.88 19.62
C SER A 277 -14.28 -10.40 18.16
N ILE A 278 -13.17 -9.83 17.65
CA ILE A 278 -13.11 -9.35 16.27
C ILE A 278 -13.13 -10.56 15.32
N PRO A 279 -13.93 -10.53 14.25
CA PRO A 279 -13.95 -11.61 13.26
C PRO A 279 -12.56 -11.84 12.66
N ILE A 280 -12.10 -13.09 12.65
CA ILE A 280 -10.91 -13.51 11.91
C ILE A 280 -11.34 -14.25 10.65
N CYS A 281 -11.14 -13.62 9.50
CA CYS A 281 -11.67 -14.10 8.23
C CYS A 281 -10.51 -14.36 7.25
N SER A 282 -10.49 -15.57 6.69
CA SER A 282 -9.47 -15.89 5.68
C SER A 282 -9.69 -15.10 4.39
N SER A 283 -8.60 -14.56 3.83
CA SER A 283 -8.57 -14.05 2.45
C SER A 283 -8.25 -15.16 1.43
N ALA A 284 -7.92 -16.38 1.90
CA ALA A 284 -7.82 -17.58 1.08
C ALA A 284 -9.22 -18.14 0.73
N ASN A 285 -9.28 -19.15 -0.14
CA ASN A 285 -10.54 -19.83 -0.53
C ASN A 285 -11.65 -18.85 -0.96
N ALA A 286 -11.31 -18.03 -1.95
CA ALA A 286 -12.10 -16.94 -2.53
C ALA A 286 -12.24 -15.66 -1.69
N GLY A 287 -12.04 -15.66 -0.37
CA GLY A 287 -12.13 -14.44 0.47
C GLY A 287 -13.56 -13.94 0.74
N ARG A 288 -14.56 -14.83 0.57
CA ARG A 288 -15.99 -14.49 0.69
C ARG A 288 -16.40 -14.09 2.09
N GLU A 289 -15.89 -14.79 3.11
CA GLU A 289 -16.20 -14.50 4.51
C GLU A 289 -15.80 -13.07 4.87
N LEU A 290 -14.54 -12.71 4.59
CA LEU A 290 -14.03 -11.36 4.81
C LEU A 290 -14.87 -10.30 4.08
N THR A 291 -15.23 -10.57 2.82
CA THR A 291 -16.02 -9.62 2.02
C THR A 291 -17.43 -9.47 2.56
N ASN A 292 -18.08 -10.56 2.98
CA ASN A 292 -19.41 -10.51 3.59
C ASN A 292 -19.39 -9.72 4.90
N THR A 293 -18.36 -9.91 5.73
CA THR A 293 -18.17 -9.12 6.96
C THR A 293 -18.06 -7.63 6.64
N VAL A 294 -17.28 -7.26 5.62
CA VAL A 294 -17.16 -5.86 5.17
C VAL A 294 -18.49 -5.33 4.60
N ILE A 295 -19.19 -6.09 3.76
CA ILE A 295 -20.50 -5.69 3.21
C ILE A 295 -21.51 -5.44 4.33
N ASN A 296 -21.61 -6.36 5.30
CA ASN A 296 -22.52 -6.23 6.44
C ASN A 296 -22.18 -4.99 7.28
N PHE A 297 -20.89 -4.66 7.41
CA PHE A 297 -20.45 -3.46 8.13
C PHE A 297 -20.74 -2.15 7.39
N LEU A 298 -20.78 -2.17 6.06
CA LEU A 298 -21.00 -0.97 5.24
C LEU A 298 -22.47 -0.48 5.25
N ASP A 299 -23.40 -1.23 5.87
CA ASP A 299 -24.85 -1.01 5.91
C ASP A 299 -25.54 -0.92 4.53
N ASN A 300 -26.70 -1.57 4.39
CA ASN A 300 -27.49 -1.55 3.15
C ASN A 300 -27.94 -0.13 2.73
N GLU A 301 -28.11 0.79 3.69
CA GLU A 301 -28.48 2.20 3.40
C GLU A 301 -27.36 2.96 2.69
N THR A 302 -26.09 2.63 2.96
CA THR A 302 -24.94 3.32 2.36
C THR A 302 -24.63 2.83 0.95
N ILE A 303 -24.96 1.57 0.65
CA ILE A 303 -24.71 0.96 -0.68
C ILE A 303 -25.82 1.31 -1.67
N GLY A 304 -27.05 1.57 -1.20
CA GLY A 304 -28.16 2.10 -2.02
C GLY A 304 -28.51 1.28 -3.28
N LYS A 305 -27.99 0.05 -3.39
CA LYS A 305 -28.03 -0.80 -4.57
C LYS A 305 -28.32 -2.24 -4.15
N THR A 306 -29.10 -2.93 -4.99
CA THR A 306 -29.29 -4.38 -4.86
C THR A 306 -27.98 -5.08 -5.23
N LEU A 307 -27.34 -5.71 -4.24
CA LEU A 307 -26.14 -6.53 -4.46
C LEU A 307 -26.45 -7.71 -5.38
N ALA A 308 -25.44 -8.19 -6.11
CA ALA A 308 -25.59 -9.36 -6.97
C ALA A 308 -26.11 -10.59 -6.18
N PRO A 309 -26.93 -11.48 -6.77
CA PRO A 309 -27.64 -12.56 -6.06
C PRO A 309 -26.76 -13.50 -5.23
N LYS A 310 -25.48 -13.63 -5.57
CA LYS A 310 -24.50 -14.46 -4.84
C LYS A 310 -24.00 -13.84 -3.53
N PHE A 311 -24.28 -12.55 -3.30
CA PHE A 311 -23.91 -11.77 -2.13
C PHE A 311 -25.14 -11.20 -1.40
N CYS A 312 -26.36 -11.62 -1.76
CA CYS A 312 -27.54 -11.33 -0.97
C CYS A 312 -27.35 -11.90 0.43
N ILE A 313 -27.30 -11.01 1.42
CA ILE A 313 -27.32 -11.34 2.84
C ILE A 313 -28.58 -12.19 3.05
N LYS A 314 -28.42 -13.46 3.41
CA LYS A 314 -29.55 -14.23 3.93
C LYS A 314 -29.87 -13.62 5.29
N THR A 315 -30.82 -12.70 5.32
CA THR A 315 -31.51 -12.33 6.55
C THR A 315 -32.12 -13.63 7.09
N ILE A 316 -31.60 -14.10 8.23
CA ILE A 316 -32.29 -15.09 9.07
C ILE A 316 -33.16 -14.29 10.04
#